data_AF-A0A539D2B9-F1
#
_entry.id   AF-A0A539D2B9-F1
#
_cell.length_a   1.000
_cell.length_b   1.000
_cell.length_c   1.000
_cell.angle_alpha   90.00
_cell.angle_beta   90.00
_cell.angle_gamma   90.00
#
_symmetry.space_group_name_H-M   'P 1'
#
loop_
_entity.id
_entity.type
_entity.pdbx_description
1 polymer ?
#
loop_
_entity_poly.entity_id
_entity_poly.type
_entity_poly.pdbx_seq_one_letter_code
_entity_poly.pdbx_strand_id
1 'polypeptide(L)'
;KGEEAERWGFLNRLVAPEALLAEAQALAGELADGPTFANAMTKRMLEMEWAMSVESAIEAEAVAQALCMQTEDFARAYHAFAAREKPVFEGN
;
A
#
# COMPACT_ATOMS: atom_id res chain seq x y z
N LYS A 1 -5.38 17.65 21.09
CA LYS A 1 -5.34 18.67 20.00
C LYS A 1 -4.89 17.98 18.70
N GLY A 2 -5.13 18.54 17.51
CA GLY A 2 -4.74 17.88 16.23
C GLY A 2 -3.25 17.50 16.19
N GLU A 3 -2.35 18.44 16.52
CA GLU A 3 -0.89 18.24 16.62
C GLU A 3 -0.46 17.12 17.56
N GLU A 4 -1.23 16.88 18.61
CA GLU A 4 -0.91 15.85 19.59
C GLU A 4 -1.31 14.46 19.08
N ALA A 5 -2.46 14.36 18.42
CA ALA A 5 -2.92 13.12 17.81
C ALA A 5 -2.03 12.67 16.64
N GLU A 6 -1.51 13.61 15.85
CA GLU A 6 -0.52 13.32 14.79
C GLU A 6 0.79 12.77 15.36
N ARG A 7 1.37 13.42 16.38
CA ARG A 7 2.59 12.93 17.04
C ARG A 7 2.46 11.54 17.67
N TRP A 8 1.26 11.16 18.11
CA TRP A 8 0.98 9.83 18.65
C TRP A 8 0.72 8.77 17.58
N GLY A 9 0.68 9.16 16.30
CA GLY A 9 0.38 8.25 15.19
C GLY A 9 -1.12 7.95 15.02
N PHE A 10 -2.00 8.67 15.71
CA PHE A 10 -3.45 8.54 15.53
C PHE A 10 -3.93 9.21 14.23
N LEU A 11 -3.23 10.25 13.78
CA LEU A 11 -3.44 10.89 12.48
C LEU A 11 -2.18 10.74 11.64
N ASN A 12 -2.32 10.37 10.37
CA ASN A 12 -1.18 10.25 9.46
C ASN A 12 -0.60 11.62 9.01
N ARG A 13 -1.40 12.69 9.07
CA ARG A 13 -1.03 14.03 8.59
C ARG A 13 -1.94 15.10 9.16
N LEU A 14 -1.42 16.32 9.29
CA LEU A 14 -2.22 17.53 9.51
C LEU A 14 -2.05 18.49 8.33
N VAL A 15 -3.15 19.05 7.88
CA VAL A 15 -3.21 19.98 6.75
C VAL A 15 -4.14 21.14 7.09
N ALA A 16 -4.02 22.24 6.34
CA ALA A 16 -4.95 23.37 6.49
C ALA A 16 -6.39 22.92 6.16
N PRO A 17 -7.42 23.46 6.84
CA PRO A 17 -8.81 23.03 6.62
C PRO A 17 -9.27 23.06 5.16
N GLU A 18 -8.86 24.09 4.42
CA GLU A 18 -9.14 24.29 3.01
C GLU A 18 -8.46 23.27 2.08
N ALA A 19 -7.36 22.64 2.53
CA ALA A 19 -6.62 21.63 1.78
C ALA A 19 -7.08 20.19 2.09
N LEU A 20 -7.86 19.98 3.16
CA LEU A 20 -8.19 18.65 3.70
C LEU A 20 -8.76 17.70 2.65
N LEU A 21 -9.75 18.15 1.88
CA LEU A 21 -10.42 17.30 0.89
C LEU A 21 -9.48 16.97 -0.28
N ALA A 22 -8.75 17.96 -0.78
CA ALA A 22 -7.83 17.78 -1.90
C ALA A 22 -6.71 16.79 -1.55
N GLU A 23 -6.13 16.92 -0.35
CA GLU A 23 -5.08 16.03 0.16
C GLU A 23 -5.60 14.60 0.38
N ALA A 24 -6.81 14.45 0.92
CA ALA A 24 -7.44 13.13 1.08
C ALA A 24 -7.75 12.46 -0.27
N GLN A 25 -8.22 13.22 -1.25
CA GLN A 25 -8.47 12.71 -2.61
C GLN A 25 -7.17 12.36 -3.34
N ALA A 26 -6.11 13.14 -3.17
CA ALA A 26 -4.80 12.83 -3.72
C ALA A 26 -4.28 11.49 -3.17
N LEU A 27 -4.36 11.27 -1.85
CA LEU A 27 -3.97 10.00 -1.24
C LEU A 27 -4.86 8.84 -1.74
N ALA A 28 -6.16 9.05 -1.87
CA ALA A 28 -7.05 8.04 -2.43
C ALA A 28 -6.70 7.70 -3.89
N GLY A 29 -6.32 8.70 -4.69
CA GLY A 29 -5.83 8.53 -6.05
C GLY A 29 -4.54 7.71 -6.10
N GLU A 30 -3.56 8.01 -5.25
CA GLU A 30 -2.31 7.24 -5.15
C GLU A 30 -2.55 5.76 -4.84
N LEU A 31 -3.51 5.46 -3.97
CA LEU A 31 -3.87 4.08 -3.62
C LEU A 31 -4.62 3.37 -4.76
N ALA A 32 -5.50 4.10 -5.46
CA ALA A 32 -6.30 3.57 -6.57
C ALA A 32 -5.47 3.36 -7.84
N ASP A 33 -4.52 4.25 -8.10
CA ASP A 33 -3.58 4.17 -9.24
C ASP A 33 -2.45 3.16 -8.98
N GLY A 34 -2.35 2.64 -7.76
CA GLY A 34 -1.37 1.62 -7.36
C GLY A 34 -1.79 0.19 -7.69
N PRO A 35 -0.94 -0.80 -7.37
CA PRO A 35 -1.24 -2.21 -7.59
C PRO A 35 -2.31 -2.69 -6.60
N THR A 36 -3.58 -2.63 -7.01
CA THR A 36 -4.74 -2.85 -6.14
C THR A 36 -4.67 -4.21 -5.42
N PHE A 37 -4.31 -5.28 -6.13
CA PHE A 37 -4.18 -6.61 -5.53
C PHE A 37 -3.09 -6.65 -4.47
N ALA A 38 -1.91 -6.09 -4.75
CA ALA A 38 -0.80 -6.06 -3.80
C ALA A 38 -1.14 -5.22 -2.57
N ASN A 39 -1.78 -4.05 -2.75
CA ASN A 39 -2.24 -3.20 -1.65
C ASN A 39 -3.23 -3.95 -0.74
N ALA A 40 -4.18 -4.69 -1.32
CA ALA A 40 -5.13 -5.51 -0.57
C ALA A 40 -4.43 -6.66 0.20
N MET A 41 -3.48 -7.33 -0.43
CA MET A 41 -2.69 -8.39 0.19
C MET A 41 -1.86 -7.86 1.37
N THR A 42 -1.16 -6.73 1.20
CA THR A 42 -0.40 -6.09 2.28
C THR A 42 -1.31 -5.71 3.44
N LYS A 43 -2.47 -5.10 3.16
CA LYS A 43 -3.43 -4.74 4.22
C LYS A 43 -3.91 -5.97 5.00
N ARG A 44 -4.21 -7.07 4.31
CA ARG A 44 -4.60 -8.33 4.94
C ARG A 44 -3.48 -8.93 5.79
N MET A 45 -2.23 -8.85 5.32
CA MET A 45 -1.07 -9.31 6.10
C MET A 45 -0.92 -8.53 7.42
N LEU A 46 -1.04 -7.20 7.37
CA LEU A 46 -1.00 -6.35 8.57
C LEU A 46 -2.15 -6.65 9.55
N GLU A 47 -3.34 -7.01 9.05
CA GLU A 47 -4.45 -7.42 9.92
C GLU A 47 -4.19 -8.77 10.63
N MET A 48 -3.49 -9.69 9.97
CA MET A 48 -3.17 -11.01 10.51
C MET A 48 -1.94 -11.02 11.42
N GLU A 49 -0.97 -10.13 11.19
CA GLU A 49 0.34 -10.14 11.86
C GLU A 49 0.23 -10.12 13.39
N TRP A 50 -0.80 -9.49 13.94
CA TRP A 50 -1.03 -9.38 15.38
C TRP A 50 -1.11 -10.73 16.09
N ALA A 51 -1.56 -11.77 15.38
CA ALA A 51 -1.73 -13.12 15.91
C ALA A 51 -0.61 -14.08 15.48
N MET A 52 0.44 -13.59 14.82
CA MET A 52 1.49 -14.41 14.22
C MET A 52 2.80 -14.31 15.01
N SER A 53 3.58 -15.41 15.00
CA SER A 53 5.00 -15.30 15.32
C SER A 53 5.75 -14.69 14.13
N VAL A 54 6.98 -14.25 14.37
CA VAL A 54 7.85 -13.69 13.31
C VAL A 54 8.10 -14.73 12.21
N GLU A 55 8.33 -15.99 12.58
CA GLU A 55 8.55 -17.09 11.64
C GLU A 55 7.33 -17.30 10.74
N SER A 56 6.13 -17.36 11.33
CA SER A 56 4.88 -17.48 10.57
C SER A 56 4.64 -16.28 9.67
N ALA A 57 5.00 -15.06 10.12
CA ALA A 57 4.85 -13.84 9.32
C ALA A 57 5.74 -13.88 8.08
N ILE A 58 6.99 -14.34 8.21
CA ILE A 58 7.93 -14.51 7.10
C ILE A 58 7.41 -15.55 6.08
N GLU A 59 6.90 -16.68 6.56
CA GLU A 59 6.34 -17.71 5.67
C GLU A 59 5.10 -17.19 4.91
N ALA A 60 4.20 -16.51 5.60
CA ALA A 60 3.01 -15.93 4.99
C ALA A 60 3.36 -14.81 4.00
N GLU A 61 4.36 -13.98 4.30
CA GLU A 61 4.88 -12.97 3.37
C GLU A 61 5.41 -13.62 2.10
N ALA A 62 6.18 -14.70 2.19
CA ALA A 62 6.70 -15.40 1.02
C ALA A 62 5.57 -15.92 0.11
N VAL A 63 4.49 -16.46 0.70
CA VAL A 63 3.29 -16.87 -0.04
C VAL A 63 2.59 -15.67 -0.66
N ALA A 64 2.38 -14.60 0.11
CA ALA A 64 1.72 -13.39 -0.38
C ALA A 64 2.48 -12.77 -1.56
N GLN A 65 3.82 -12.72 -1.47
CA GLN A 65 4.68 -12.23 -2.55
C GLN A 65 4.59 -13.12 -3.79
N ALA A 66 4.61 -14.46 -3.64
CA ALA A 66 4.45 -15.38 -4.76
C ALA A 66 3.08 -15.25 -5.44
N LEU A 67 2.02 -14.91 -4.70
CA LEU A 67 0.70 -14.59 -5.28
C LEU A 67 0.73 -13.26 -6.04
N CYS A 68 1.34 -12.22 -5.47
CA CYS A 68 1.50 -10.93 -6.15
C CYS A 68 2.33 -11.08 -7.45
N MET A 69 3.34 -11.94 -7.47
CA MET A 69 4.15 -12.19 -8.67
C MET A 69 3.39 -12.88 -9.82
N GLN A 70 2.21 -13.44 -9.55
CA GLN A 70 1.36 -14.05 -10.57
C GLN A 70 0.42 -13.05 -11.25
N THR A 71 0.34 -11.81 -10.78
CA THR A 71 -0.53 -10.79 -11.37
C THR A 71 0.15 -10.09 -12.56
N GLU A 72 -0.65 -9.54 -13.47
CA GLU A 72 -0.13 -8.77 -14.60
C GLU A 72 0.56 -7.47 -14.12
N ASP A 73 0.08 -6.88 -13.03
CA ASP A 73 0.67 -5.71 -12.39
C ASP A 73 2.12 -5.94 -11.97
N PHE A 74 2.50 -7.16 -11.58
CA PHE A 74 3.90 -7.48 -11.30
C PHE A 74 4.75 -7.44 -12.58
N ALA A 75 4.25 -8.01 -13.68
CA ALA A 75 4.95 -7.96 -14.97
C ALA A 75 5.06 -6.51 -15.47
N ARG A 76 4.00 -5.71 -15.37
CA ARG A 76 4.00 -4.27 -15.71
C ARG A 76 5.01 -3.50 -14.88
N ALA A 77 5.04 -3.72 -13.56
CA ALA A 77 6.03 -3.12 -12.67
C ALA A 77 7.45 -3.50 -13.06
N TYR A 78 7.70 -4.78 -13.32
CA TYR A 78 9.01 -5.28 -13.70
C TYR A 78 9.52 -4.66 -15.01
N HIS A 79 8.67 -4.64 -16.04
CA HIS A 79 9.02 -4.06 -17.35
C HIS A 79 9.22 -2.55 -17.27
N ALA A 80 8.33 -1.82 -16.58
CA ALA A 80 8.48 -0.39 -16.36
C ALA A 80 9.76 -0.07 -15.58
N PHE A 81 10.07 -0.84 -14.54
CA PHE A 81 11.31 -0.69 -13.78
C PHE A 81 12.55 -0.90 -14.67
N ALA A 82 12.57 -1.96 -15.47
CA ALA A 82 13.68 -2.23 -16.40
C ALA A 82 13.84 -1.12 -17.45
N ALA A 83 12.72 -0.54 -17.90
CA ALA A 83 12.70 0.59 -18.84
C ALA A 83 12.95 1.96 -18.18
N ARG A 84 13.00 2.05 -16.84
CA ARG A 84 13.03 3.32 -16.07
C ARG A 84 11.81 4.20 -16.33
N GLU A 85 10.67 3.59 -16.56
CA GLU A 85 9.39 4.25 -16.78
C GLU A 85 8.49 4.08 -15.56
N LYS A 86 7.44 4.92 -15.47
CA LYS A 86 6.43 4.78 -14.41
C LYS A 86 5.47 3.65 -14.79
N PRO A 87 5.26 2.63 -13.94
CA PRO A 87 4.25 1.61 -14.20
C PRO A 87 2.84 2.21 -14.15
N VAL A 88 1.96 1.68 -14.99
CA VAL A 88 0.52 1.91 -14.94
C VAL A 88 -0.10 0.61 -14.44
N PHE A 89 -0.78 0.66 -13.30
CA PHE A 89 -1.41 -0.50 -12.69
C PHE A 89 -2.88 -0.59 -13.09
N GLU A 90 -3.37 -1.81 -13.28
CA GLU A 90 -4.76 -2.09 -13.66
C GLU A 90 -5.51 -2.94 -12.62
N GLY A 91 -4.81 -3.40 -11.58
CA GLY A 91 -5.40 -4.16 -10.47
C GLY A 91 -5.56 -5.67 -10.72
N ASN A 92 -5.00 -6.20 -11.81
CA ASN A 92 -4.99 -7.61 -12.18
C ASN A 92 -3.57 -8.16 -12.43
#